data_AF-A0A1W5ZTC2-F1
#
_entry.id   AF-A0A1W5ZTC2-F1
#
_cell.length_a   1.000
_cell.length_b   1.000
_cell.length_c   1.000
_cell.angle_alpha   90.00
_cell.angle_beta   90.00
_cell.angle_gamma   90.00
#
_symmetry.space_group_name_H-M   'P 1'
#
loop_
_entity.id
_entity.type
_entity.pdbx_description
1 polymer ?
#
loop_
_entity_poly.entity_id
_entity_poly.type
_entity_poly.pdbx_seq_one_letter_code
_entity_poly.pdbx_strand_id
1 'polypeptide(L)'
;MLQYTIRGENLEVTDSIKEYVEKKVGKLERYFDTPPSSEVHVNLSVYNDEQTIEVTIPMKNLLLRAEEHNTDLYAAIDLVVDKLERQIRKHKTKVNRKFRQEGAPKHVFAELEREAQQEREAQDESDFDIEIVKTKRFDLKPMDSEEAALQMDMLGHNFFVFTNANTDETNIVYRRRDGRYGLIET
;
A
#
# COMPACT_ATOMS: atom_id res chain seq x y z
N MET A 1 -9.21 -19.80 7.92
CA MET A 1 -7.77 -19.95 7.68
C MET A 1 -7.46 -19.21 6.41
N LEU A 2 -6.47 -18.30 6.46
CA LEU A 2 -5.90 -17.71 5.27
C LEU A 2 -5.21 -18.80 4.45
N GLN A 3 -5.33 -18.74 3.11
CA GLN A 3 -4.57 -19.60 2.21
C GLN A 3 -3.34 -18.82 1.75
N TYR A 4 -2.16 -19.43 1.85
CA TYR A 4 -0.90 -18.79 1.49
C TYR A 4 -0.40 -19.39 0.17
N THR A 5 -0.30 -18.55 -0.86
CA THR A 5 0.32 -18.89 -2.14
C THR A 5 1.69 -18.23 -2.18
N ILE A 6 2.72 -19.00 -1.84
CA ILE A 6 4.11 -18.55 -1.78
C ILE A 6 4.82 -18.95 -3.06
N ARG A 7 5.36 -17.98 -3.80
CA ARG A 7 6.13 -18.18 -5.03
C ARG A 7 7.54 -17.63 -4.85
N GLY A 8 8.54 -18.42 -5.26
CA GLY A 8 9.94 -18.01 -5.32
C GLY A 8 10.37 -17.85 -6.78
N GLU A 9 10.90 -16.68 -7.14
CA GLU A 9 11.56 -16.41 -8.41
C GLU A 9 13.08 -16.41 -8.16
N ASN A 10 13.80 -17.33 -8.80
CA ASN A 10 15.23 -17.59 -8.58
C ASN A 10 15.61 -18.00 -7.13
N LEU A 11 14.63 -18.46 -6.34
CA LEU A 11 14.83 -18.94 -4.97
C LEU A 11 14.03 -20.22 -4.74
N GLU A 12 14.67 -21.24 -4.16
CA GLU A 12 13.97 -22.43 -3.70
C GLU A 12 13.30 -22.14 -2.34
N VAL A 13 11.97 -22.22 -2.31
CA VAL A 13 11.20 -21.92 -1.10
C VAL A 13 11.28 -23.12 -0.15
N THR A 14 12.22 -23.04 0.80
CA THR A 14 12.35 -24.03 1.87
C THR A 14 11.18 -23.96 2.84
N ASP A 15 10.91 -25.06 3.54
CA ASP A 15 9.79 -25.11 4.50
C ASP A 15 9.99 -24.15 5.69
N SER A 16 11.23 -23.86 6.06
CA SER A 16 11.55 -22.86 7.08
C SER A 16 11.11 -21.45 6.68
N ILE A 17 11.20 -21.10 5.40
CA ILE A 17 10.75 -19.79 4.90
C ILE A 17 9.21 -19.74 4.93
N LYS A 18 8.55 -20.82 4.51
CA LYS A 18 7.08 -20.90 4.53
C LYS A 18 6.54 -20.75 5.95
N GLU A 19 7.07 -21.52 6.90
CA GLU A 19 6.64 -21.46 8.30
C GLU A 19 6.89 -20.06 8.89
N TYR A 20 8.01 -19.42 8.53
CA TYR A 20 8.30 -18.06 8.99
C TYR A 20 7.30 -17.03 8.44
N VAL A 21 6.98 -17.09 7.15
CA VAL A 21 5.98 -16.23 6.50
C VAL A 21 4.61 -16.45 7.14
N GLU A 22 4.17 -17.69 7.30
CA GLU A 22 2.89 -18.03 7.94
C GLU A 22 2.82 -17.50 9.37
N LYS A 23 3.88 -17.65 10.16
CA LYS A 23 3.94 -17.16 11.54
C LYS A 23 3.88 -15.63 11.62
N LYS A 24 4.56 -14.93 10.71
CA LYS A 24 4.64 -13.46 10.73
C LYS A 24 3.37 -12.82 10.16
N VAL A 25 2.91 -13.28 8.99
CA VAL A 25 1.67 -12.81 8.36
C VAL A 25 0.45 -13.23 9.19
N GLY A 26 0.49 -14.38 9.86
CA GLY A 26 -0.57 -14.83 10.77
C GLY A 26 -0.82 -13.86 11.94
N LYS A 27 0.15 -13.03 12.33
CA LYS A 27 -0.09 -11.96 13.33
C LYS A 27 -1.11 -10.94 12.84
N LEU A 28 -1.17 -10.71 11.53
CA LEU A 28 -2.10 -9.76 10.92
C LEU A 28 -3.56 -10.24 11.02
N GLU A 29 -3.80 -11.54 11.24
CA GLU A 29 -5.14 -12.09 11.46
C GLU A 29 -5.87 -11.43 12.63
N ARG A 30 -5.14 -11.01 13.67
CA ARG A 30 -5.72 -10.33 14.84
C ARG A 30 -6.41 -9.02 14.50
N TYR A 31 -6.02 -8.39 13.40
CA TYR A 31 -6.60 -7.13 12.97
C TYR A 31 -7.79 -7.32 12.02
N PHE A 32 -8.08 -8.53 11.56
CA PHE A 32 -9.21 -8.80 10.68
C PHE A 32 -10.44 -9.26 11.50
N ASP A 33 -11.44 -8.38 11.61
CA ASP A 33 -12.68 -8.68 12.35
C ASP A 33 -13.58 -9.69 11.61
N THR A 34 -13.31 -9.94 10.32
CA THR A 34 -13.94 -10.99 9.52
C THR A 34 -12.85 -11.90 8.98
N PRO A 35 -12.92 -13.23 9.18
CA PRO A 35 -11.93 -14.13 8.62
C PRO A 35 -11.96 -13.96 7.09
N PRO A 36 -10.90 -13.41 6.49
CA PRO A 36 -10.89 -13.25 5.05
C PRO A 36 -10.83 -14.66 4.48
N SER A 37 -11.70 -15.00 3.53
CA SER A 37 -11.41 -16.02 2.53
C SER A 37 -10.37 -15.47 1.53
N SER A 38 -9.41 -14.69 2.01
CA SER A 38 -8.42 -14.00 1.20
C SER A 38 -7.23 -14.91 1.04
N GLU A 39 -6.89 -15.17 -0.19
CA GLU A 39 -5.64 -15.79 -0.57
C GLU A 39 -4.54 -14.74 -0.44
N VAL A 40 -3.52 -15.04 0.37
CA VAL A 40 -2.34 -14.19 0.51
C VAL A 40 -1.34 -14.62 -0.55
N HIS A 41 -1.00 -13.70 -1.45
CA HIS A 41 0.04 -13.93 -2.45
C HIS A 41 1.35 -13.35 -1.95
N VAL A 42 2.37 -14.20 -1.84
CA VAL A 42 3.72 -13.81 -1.45
C VAL A 42 4.66 -14.16 -2.60
N ASN A 43 5.25 -13.15 -3.21
CA ASN A 43 6.30 -13.32 -4.22
C ASN A 43 7.64 -12.95 -3.60
N LEU A 44 8.57 -13.88 -3.64
CA LEU A 44 9.95 -13.72 -3.17
C LEU A 44 10.82 -13.76 -4.42
N SER A 45 11.59 -12.72 -4.68
CA SER A 45 12.54 -12.70 -5.78
C SER A 45 13.93 -12.32 -5.29
N VAL A 46 14.94 -13.02 -5.79
CA VAL A 46 16.34 -12.73 -5.47
C VAL A 46 17.05 -12.34 -6.76
N TYR A 47 17.63 -11.15 -6.77
CA TYR A 47 18.43 -10.62 -7.88
C TYR A 47 19.77 -10.16 -7.33
N ASN A 48 20.85 -10.83 -7.75
CA ASN A 48 22.21 -10.60 -7.23
C ASN A 48 22.24 -10.74 -5.69
N ASP A 49 22.47 -9.63 -4.98
CA ASP A 49 22.52 -9.56 -3.51
C ASP A 49 21.28 -8.89 -2.89
N GLU A 50 20.32 -8.47 -3.72
CA GLU A 50 19.06 -7.86 -3.25
C GLU A 50 17.93 -8.88 -3.28
N GLN A 51 17.26 -9.00 -2.14
CA GLN A 51 16.11 -9.86 -1.94
C GLN A 51 14.88 -8.98 -1.85
N THR A 52 13.96 -9.21 -2.77
CA THR A 52 12.70 -8.47 -2.85
C THR A 52 11.57 -9.37 -2.40
N ILE A 53 10.74 -8.84 -1.54
CA ILE A 53 9.50 -9.50 -1.12
C ILE A 53 8.33 -8.59 -1.42
N GLU A 54 7.33 -9.20 -2.04
CA GLU A 54 6.08 -8.56 -2.40
C GLU A 54 4.94 -9.38 -1.80
N VAL A 55 4.14 -8.74 -0.95
CA VAL A 55 2.96 -9.36 -0.35
C VAL A 55 1.72 -8.62 -0.81
N THR A 56 0.79 -9.36 -1.40
CA THR A 56 -0.50 -8.86 -1.85
C THR A 56 -1.63 -9.62 -1.16
N ILE A 57 -2.50 -8.89 -0.48
CA ILE A 57 -3.68 -9.42 0.21
C ILE A 57 -4.93 -8.75 -0.37
N PRO A 58 -5.67 -9.43 -1.26
CA PRO A 58 -6.93 -8.94 -1.78
C PRO A 58 -8.03 -9.09 -0.71
N MET A 59 -8.68 -7.99 -0.33
CA MET A 59 -9.87 -7.97 0.53
C MET A 59 -11.06 -7.45 -0.25
N LYS A 60 -12.28 -7.72 0.25
CA LYS A 60 -13.54 -7.36 -0.42
C LYS A 60 -13.58 -5.92 -0.96
N ASN A 61 -13.06 -4.96 -0.19
CA ASN A 61 -13.13 -3.53 -0.53
C ASN A 61 -11.75 -2.85 -0.54
N LEU A 62 -10.66 -3.60 -0.38
CA LEU A 62 -9.32 -3.04 -0.25
C LEU A 62 -8.28 -4.03 -0.76
N LEU A 63 -7.33 -3.55 -1.56
CA LEU A 63 -6.15 -4.32 -1.92
C LEU A 63 -4.99 -3.81 -1.06
N LEU A 64 -4.49 -4.66 -0.16
CA LEU A 64 -3.27 -4.37 0.58
C LEU A 64 -2.09 -4.93 -0.21
N ARG A 65 -1.12 -4.06 -0.48
CA ARG A 65 0.12 -4.42 -1.16
C ARG A 65 1.28 -3.73 -0.47
N ALA A 66 2.32 -4.50 -0.21
CA ALA A 66 3.58 -4.00 0.31
C ALA A 66 4.74 -4.69 -0.40
N GLU A 67 5.76 -3.90 -0.69
CA GLU A 67 6.99 -4.33 -1.33
C GLU A 67 8.16 -3.78 -0.50
N GLU A 68 9.14 -4.65 -0.25
CA GLU A 68 10.41 -4.31 0.37
C GLU A 68 11.57 -4.97 -0.35
N HIS A 69 12.70 -4.26 -0.33
CA HIS A 69 13.99 -4.74 -0.80
C HIS A 69 14.95 -4.73 0.38
N ASN A 70 15.63 -5.85 0.64
CA ASN A 70 16.65 -5.94 1.66
C ASN A 70 17.73 -6.95 1.25
N THR A 71 18.88 -6.90 1.92
CA THR A 71 19.96 -7.90 1.78
C THR A 71 19.62 -9.23 2.44
N ASP A 72 18.76 -9.22 3.47
CA ASP A 72 18.28 -10.41 4.20
C ASP A 72 16.77 -10.60 4.06
N LEU A 73 16.35 -11.81 3.64
CA LEU A 73 14.94 -12.20 3.49
C LEU A 73 14.14 -12.04 4.77
N TYR A 74 14.71 -12.50 5.89
CA TYR A 74 13.98 -12.54 7.17
C TYR A 74 13.68 -11.14 7.67
N ALA A 75 14.66 -10.23 7.51
CA ALA A 75 14.47 -8.81 7.79
C ALA A 75 13.46 -8.16 6.82
N ALA A 76 13.50 -8.53 5.53
CA ALA A 76 12.53 -8.02 4.55
C ALA A 76 11.09 -8.42 4.89
N ILE A 77 10.87 -9.68 5.29
CA ILE A 77 9.56 -10.18 5.74
C ILE A 77 9.02 -9.36 6.92
N ASP A 78 9.88 -9.08 7.90
CA ASP A 78 9.49 -8.30 9.08
C ASP A 78 9.10 -6.86 8.72
N LEU A 79 9.87 -6.21 7.85
CA LEU A 79 9.58 -4.86 7.36
C LEU A 79 8.28 -4.80 6.54
N VAL A 80 8.02 -5.81 5.70
CA VAL A 80 6.76 -5.89 4.95
C VAL A 80 5.56 -6.02 5.89
N VAL A 81 5.68 -6.87 6.92
CA VAL A 81 4.61 -7.07 7.89
C VAL A 81 4.32 -5.79 8.66
N ASP A 82 5.35 -5.05 9.08
CA ASP A 82 5.19 -3.75 9.73
C ASP A 82 4.52 -2.73 8.80
N LYS A 83 4.88 -2.69 7.52
CA LYS A 83 4.20 -1.85 6.51
C LYS A 83 2.73 -2.21 6.35
N LEU A 84 2.41 -3.51 6.26
CA LEU A 84 1.01 -3.99 6.16
C LEU A 84 0.22 -3.66 7.43
N GLU A 85 0.80 -3.83 8.61
CA GLU A 85 0.17 -3.48 9.88
C GLU A 85 -0.18 -2.00 9.93
N ARG A 86 0.75 -1.12 9.51
CA ARG A 86 0.50 0.33 9.40
C ARG A 86 -0.63 0.64 8.44
N GLN A 87 -0.69 -0.03 7.27
CA GLN A 87 -1.79 0.16 6.31
C GLN A 87 -3.15 -0.26 6.89
N ILE A 88 -3.21 -1.39 7.61
CA ILE A 88 -4.45 -1.87 8.26
C ILE A 88 -4.93 -0.89 9.33
N ARG A 89 -4.02 -0.43 10.21
CA ARG A 89 -4.34 0.56 11.26
C ARG A 89 -4.91 1.85 10.65
N LYS A 90 -4.27 2.38 9.61
CA LYS A 90 -4.72 3.58 8.87
C LYS A 90 -6.11 3.40 8.26
N HIS A 91 -6.42 2.20 7.78
CA HIS A 91 -7.74 1.93 7.23
C HIS A 91 -8.81 1.84 8.32
N LYS A 92 -8.55 1.15 9.44
CA LYS A 92 -9.50 1.08 10.56
C LYS A 92 -9.81 2.47 11.13
N THR A 93 -8.81 3.34 11.31
CA THR A 93 -9.04 4.72 11.77
C THR A 93 -9.88 5.53 10.79
N LYS A 94 -9.67 5.36 9.47
CA LYS A 94 -10.47 6.02 8.43
C LYS A 94 -11.93 5.56 8.42
N VAL A 95 -12.18 4.25 8.53
CA VAL A 95 -13.54 3.69 8.57
C VAL A 95 -14.29 4.18 9.81
N ASN A 96 -13.64 4.16 10.98
CA ASN A 96 -14.22 4.69 12.22
C ASN A 96 -14.49 6.19 12.15
N ARG A 97 -13.62 6.98 11.49
CA ARG A 97 -13.84 8.43 11.30
C ARG A 97 -15.02 8.72 10.38
N LYS A 98 -15.23 7.91 9.33
CA LYS A 98 -16.42 8.02 8.46
C LYS A 98 -17.71 7.68 9.20
N PHE A 99 -17.72 6.59 9.98
CA PHE A 99 -18.85 6.25 10.85
C PHE A 99 -19.18 7.34 11.88
N ARG A 100 -18.16 8.05 12.39
CA ARG A 100 -18.33 9.18 13.33
C ARG A 100 -18.92 10.44 12.66
N GLN A 101 -18.73 10.60 11.34
CA GLN A 101 -19.31 11.71 10.58
C GLN A 101 -20.75 11.45 10.11
N GLU A 102 -21.16 10.19 9.97
CA GLU A 102 -22.49 9.80 9.44
C GLU A 102 -23.61 9.70 10.51
N GLY A 103 -23.38 10.13 11.75
CA GLY A 103 -24.45 10.55 12.67
C GLY A 103 -25.02 9.49 13.62
N ALA A 104 -24.30 9.22 14.72
CA ALA A 104 -24.86 8.57 15.91
C ALA A 104 -24.99 9.57 17.08
N PRO A 105 -26.03 9.46 17.94
CA PRO A 105 -26.49 10.53 18.81
C PRO A 105 -25.53 10.84 19.98
N LYS A 106 -25.36 12.15 20.25
CA LYS A 106 -24.36 12.79 21.11
C LYS A 106 -24.41 12.46 22.62
N HIS A 107 -25.33 11.63 23.10
CA HIS A 107 -25.59 11.53 24.54
C HIS A 107 -24.88 10.39 25.28
N VAL A 108 -24.21 9.47 24.58
CA VAL A 108 -23.42 8.38 25.21
C VAL A 108 -21.91 8.74 25.32
N PHE A 109 -21.48 9.87 24.73
CA PHE A 109 -20.07 10.18 24.52
C PHE A 109 -19.38 10.99 25.63
N ALA A 110 -20.13 11.63 26.53
CA ALA A 110 -19.52 12.46 27.58
C ALA A 110 -18.69 11.66 28.60
N GLU A 111 -18.99 10.37 28.76
CA GLU A 111 -18.29 9.48 29.70
C GLU A 111 -17.06 8.83 29.05
N LEU A 112 -17.16 8.43 27.78
CA LEU A 112 -16.06 7.92 26.96
C LEU A 112 -15.02 8.99 26.57
N GLU A 113 -15.42 10.26 26.48
CA GLU A 113 -14.48 11.37 26.22
C GLU A 113 -13.50 11.56 27.39
N ARG A 114 -13.88 11.23 28.63
CA ARG A 114 -12.97 11.31 29.78
C ARG A 114 -11.93 10.20 29.82
N GLU A 115 -12.32 8.99 29.41
CA GLU A 115 -11.39 7.84 29.30
C GLU A 115 -10.45 8.01 28.10
N ALA A 116 -10.96 8.49 26.97
CA ALA A 116 -10.15 8.76 25.77
C ALA A 116 -9.18 9.95 25.94
N GLN A 117 -9.47 10.90 26.84
CA GLN A 117 -8.54 11.99 27.16
C GLN A 117 -7.30 11.47 27.91
N GLN A 118 -7.46 10.47 28.78
CA GLN A 118 -6.34 9.87 29.53
C GLN A 118 -5.43 9.00 28.67
N GLU A 119 -5.94 8.38 27.60
CA GLU A 119 -5.12 7.61 26.65
C GLU A 119 -4.40 8.49 25.60
N ARG A 120 -4.92 9.68 25.31
CA ARG A 120 -4.34 10.61 24.33
C ARG A 120 -3.06 11.29 24.81
N GLU A 121 -2.89 11.49 26.12
CA GLU A 121 -1.68 12.14 26.66
C GLU A 121 -0.42 11.25 26.60
N ALA A 122 -0.53 9.97 26.18
CA ALA A 122 0.58 9.02 26.11
C ALA A 122 1.08 8.68 24.68
N GLN A 123 0.46 9.18 23.60
CA GLN A 123 0.74 8.72 22.23
C GLN A 123 0.92 9.84 21.20
N ASP A 124 1.52 10.95 21.61
CA ASP A 124 1.62 12.19 20.82
C ASP A 124 2.79 12.20 19.80
N GLU A 125 3.08 11.11 19.08
CA GLU A 125 4.25 11.07 18.17
C GLU A 125 4.07 10.50 16.75
N SER A 126 2.85 10.32 16.22
CA SER A 126 2.74 10.02 14.78
C SER A 126 1.41 10.38 14.13
N ASP A 127 0.88 11.58 14.38
CA ASP A 127 -0.29 12.07 13.64
C ASP A 127 0.15 12.58 12.25
N PHE A 128 0.49 11.66 11.36
CA PHE A 128 0.68 11.95 9.93
C PHE A 128 -0.68 11.95 9.24
N ASP A 129 -1.46 13.00 9.47
CA ASP A 129 -2.56 13.34 8.57
C ASP A 129 -2.00 13.46 7.13
N ILE A 130 -2.61 12.77 6.16
CA ILE A 130 -2.23 12.96 4.75
C ILE A 130 -2.71 14.34 4.34
N GLU A 131 -1.85 15.34 4.49
CA GLU A 131 -2.11 16.68 4.00
C GLU A 131 -1.85 16.70 2.49
N ILE A 132 -2.87 17.01 1.69
CA ILE A 132 -2.66 17.29 0.27
C ILE A 132 -1.98 18.65 0.18
N VAL A 133 -0.64 18.63 0.14
CA VAL A 133 0.19 19.84 0.21
C VAL A 133 -0.02 20.76 -1.00
N LYS A 134 -0.33 20.21 -2.17
CA LYS A 134 -0.43 20.99 -3.41
C LYS A 134 -1.30 20.33 -4.47
N THR A 135 -2.21 21.10 -5.04
CA THR A 135 -3.01 20.71 -6.20
C THR A 135 -2.51 21.46 -7.43
N LYS A 136 -2.02 20.74 -8.45
CA LYS A 136 -1.73 21.32 -9.77
C LYS A 136 -2.84 20.90 -10.74
N ARG A 137 -3.30 21.86 -11.55
CA ARG A 137 -4.22 21.61 -12.66
C ARG A 137 -3.43 21.74 -13.96
N PHE A 138 -3.60 20.78 -14.86
CA PHE A 138 -2.97 20.76 -16.18
C PHE A 138 -4.05 20.54 -17.23
N ASP A 139 -3.90 21.20 -18.37
CA ASP A 139 -4.74 20.96 -19.54
C ASP A 139 -4.21 19.72 -20.26
N LEU A 140 -5.04 18.68 -20.32
CA LEU A 140 -4.72 17.42 -21.02
C LEU A 140 -4.74 17.68 -22.51
N LYS A 141 -3.55 17.69 -23.13
CA LYS A 141 -3.41 17.76 -24.58
C LYS A 141 -3.26 16.35 -25.13
N PRO A 142 -3.90 16.03 -26.28
CA PRO A 142 -3.67 14.78 -26.96
C PRO A 142 -2.23 14.74 -27.47
N MET A 143 -1.48 13.72 -27.06
CA MET A 143 -0.09 13.50 -27.46
C MET A 143 0.23 11.99 -27.45
N ASP A 144 1.39 11.62 -27.98
CA ASP A 144 1.87 10.25 -27.91
C ASP A 144 2.60 9.95 -26.58
N SER A 145 2.71 8.66 -26.25
CA SER A 145 3.38 8.18 -25.04
C SER A 145 4.86 8.59 -24.96
N GLU A 146 5.58 8.58 -26.08
CA GLU A 146 6.98 9.02 -26.13
C GLU A 146 7.10 10.54 -25.92
N GLU A 147 6.19 11.31 -26.50
CA GLU A 147 6.13 12.76 -26.33
C GLU A 147 5.80 13.14 -24.88
N ALA A 148 4.87 12.42 -24.26
CA ALA A 148 4.54 12.57 -22.84
C ALA A 148 5.75 12.29 -21.93
N ALA A 149 6.55 11.26 -22.22
CA ALA A 149 7.77 10.96 -21.48
C ALA A 149 8.81 12.09 -21.59
N LEU A 150 8.97 12.67 -22.78
CA LEU A 150 9.88 13.78 -23.02
C LEU A 150 9.44 15.06 -22.29
N GLN A 151 8.15 15.38 -22.30
CA GLN A 151 7.59 16.50 -21.53
C GLN A 151 7.71 16.28 -20.03
N MET A 152 7.50 15.05 -19.55
CA MET A 152 7.70 14.68 -18.15
C MET A 152 9.13 14.99 -17.68
N ASP A 153 10.13 14.62 -18.49
CA ASP A 153 11.55 14.84 -18.17
C ASP A 153 11.94 16.32 -18.23
N MET A 154 11.42 17.09 -19.19
CA MET A 154 11.63 18.54 -19.26
C MET A 154 11.08 19.27 -18.04
N LEU A 155 9.93 18.83 -17.52
CA LEU A 155 9.32 19.38 -16.31
C LEU A 155 9.96 18.86 -15.02
N GLY A 156 10.82 17.84 -15.11
CA GLY A 156 11.41 17.17 -13.96
C GLY A 156 10.35 16.55 -13.04
N HIS A 157 9.29 15.98 -13.63
CA HIS A 157 8.21 15.32 -12.87
C HIS A 157 8.39 13.79 -12.88
N ASN A 158 7.92 13.12 -11.83
CA ASN A 158 7.98 11.65 -11.74
C ASN A 158 6.79 10.97 -12.43
N PHE A 159 5.75 11.74 -12.76
CA PHE A 159 4.58 11.27 -13.48
C PHE A 159 4.03 12.40 -14.36
N PHE A 160 3.39 12.03 -15.46
CA PHE A 160 2.75 12.95 -16.39
C PHE A 160 1.46 12.31 -16.92
N VAL A 161 0.36 13.06 -16.82
CA VAL A 161 -0.96 12.62 -17.27
C VAL A 161 -1.23 13.29 -18.62
N PHE A 162 -1.64 12.51 -19.61
CA PHE A 162 -1.92 12.97 -20.96
C PHE A 162 -3.11 12.22 -21.55
N THR A 163 -3.67 12.73 -22.63
CA THR A 163 -4.65 11.99 -23.44
C THR A 163 -3.90 11.36 -24.61
N ASN A 164 -4.09 10.07 -24.84
CA ASN A 164 -3.45 9.39 -25.96
C ASN A 164 -4.11 9.82 -27.27
N ALA A 165 -3.31 10.31 -28.24
CA ALA A 165 -3.84 10.77 -29.52
C ALA A 165 -4.49 9.66 -30.38
N ASN A 166 -4.19 8.39 -30.12
CA ASN A 166 -4.73 7.25 -30.88
C ASN A 166 -5.98 6.65 -30.24
N THR A 167 -6.04 6.58 -28.91
CA THR A 167 -7.14 5.93 -28.18
C THR A 167 -8.12 6.92 -27.56
N ASP A 168 -7.79 8.22 -27.52
CA ASP A 168 -8.52 9.27 -26.79
C ASP A 168 -8.70 8.98 -25.28
N GLU A 169 -7.99 7.98 -24.76
CA GLU A 169 -8.02 7.58 -23.35
C GLU A 169 -7.00 8.37 -22.52
N THR A 170 -7.26 8.47 -21.21
CA THR A 170 -6.35 9.16 -20.29
C THR A 170 -5.24 8.21 -19.88
N ASN A 171 -4.01 8.52 -20.26
CA ASN A 171 -2.87 7.70 -19.94
C ASN A 171 -1.93 8.45 -18.99
N ILE A 172 -1.18 7.68 -18.20
CA ILE A 172 -0.20 8.23 -17.25
C ILE A 172 1.15 7.58 -17.53
N VAL A 173 2.13 8.40 -17.92
CA VAL A 173 3.55 8.00 -17.89
C VAL A 173 4.10 8.28 -16.51
N TYR A 174 4.88 7.35 -15.96
CA TYR A 174 5.58 7.55 -14.70
C TYR A 174 6.98 6.93 -14.72
N ARG A 175 7.87 7.46 -13.90
CA ARG A 175 9.21 6.94 -13.71
C ARG A 175 9.18 5.82 -12.67
N ARG A 176 9.61 4.62 -13.06
CA ARG A 176 9.80 3.48 -12.15
C ARG A 176 11.05 3.69 -11.30
N ARG A 177 11.15 2.95 -10.19
CA ARG A 177 12.32 2.99 -9.29
C ARG A 177 13.63 2.57 -9.96
N ASP A 178 13.54 1.70 -10.96
CA ASP A 178 14.65 1.24 -11.79
C ASP A 178 15.10 2.25 -12.86
N GLY A 179 14.48 3.44 -12.90
CA GLY A 179 14.78 4.49 -13.87
C GLY A 179 14.12 4.32 -15.23
N ARG A 180 13.39 3.23 -15.47
CA ARG A 180 12.63 3.02 -16.71
C ARG A 180 11.28 3.74 -16.65
N TYR A 181 10.65 3.89 -17.81
CA TYR A 181 9.30 4.46 -17.92
C TYR A 181 8.25 3.35 -17.77
N GLY A 182 7.19 3.66 -17.05
CA GLY A 182 5.97 2.86 -17.00
C GLY A 182 4.81 3.65 -17.59
N LEU A 183 3.88 2.94 -18.23
CA LEU A 183 2.64 3.49 -18.76
C LEU A 183 1.48 2.84 -18.00
N ILE A 184 0.52 3.66 -17.55
CA ILE A 184 -0.78 3.21 -17.04
C ILE A 184 -1.83 3.73 -18.03
N GLU A 185 -2.66 2.81 -18.52
CA GLU A 185 -3.80 3.07 -19.40
C GLU A 185 -5.09 2.89 -18.57
N THR A 186 -6.09 3.73 -18.79
CA THR A 186 -7.40 3.66 -18.10
C THR A 186 -8.56 3.56 -19.06
#